data_AF-A0A9P3B3B5-F1
#
_entry.id   AF-A0A9P3B3B5-F1
#
_cell.length_a   1.000
_cell.length_b   1.000
_cell.length_c   1.000
_cell.angle_alpha   90.00
_cell.angle_beta   90.00
_cell.angle_gamma   90.00
#
_symmetry.space_group_name_H-M   'P 1'
#
loop_
_entity.id
_entity.type
_entity.pdbx_description
1 polymer ?
#
loop_
_entity_poly.entity_id
_entity_poly.type
_entity_poly.pdbx_seq_one_letter_code
_entity_poly.pdbx_strand_id
1 'polypeptide(L)'
;MSQVLQNIGLGDGQELNLAGLLLFGKRPQRYRPAFMVKAVAFPGTSLANHHYLDSEDIDGTLLEQYQRSLAFIKRNLHHVQGDQSFNSLGLLEVPEQAIIELLVNALIHRDYFTSASIRLMIFSNRIEIISPGHLPDSLSIEDIRRGVTNRRNPTLTEHATQILPYRGLGSGIPRALGEWPDIRFENEVTGNQFKAVVPRPVTDTPQVTPQVTPQVTPQVGMLLARVESEMTRQAIQDALGLADREHFRKTYLAPALELGVIEMTQPDKPNSRSQRYRLTAIGRQWLEANSGGSSD
;
A
#
# COMPACT_ATOMS: atom_id res chain seq x y z
N MET A 1 35.24 -4.08 -21.36
CA MET A 1 34.06 -4.34 -20.49
C MET A 1 34.31 -5.52 -19.55
N SER A 2 34.81 -6.66 -20.04
CA SER A 2 35.06 -7.88 -19.24
C SER A 2 35.98 -7.66 -18.03
N GLN A 3 37.16 -7.07 -18.24
CA GLN A 3 38.12 -6.81 -17.15
C GLN A 3 37.55 -5.86 -16.08
N VAL A 4 36.70 -4.90 -16.46
CA VAL A 4 36.10 -3.94 -15.51
C VAL A 4 35.16 -4.69 -14.57
N LEU A 5 34.27 -5.54 -15.08
CA LEU A 5 33.33 -6.33 -14.27
C LEU A 5 34.05 -7.26 -13.30
N GLN A 6 35.16 -7.86 -13.73
CA GLN A 6 36.00 -8.71 -12.89
C GLN A 6 36.72 -7.91 -11.81
N ASN A 7 37.31 -6.76 -12.17
CA ASN A 7 38.04 -5.91 -11.23
C ASN A 7 37.15 -5.31 -10.13
N ILE A 8 35.88 -5.04 -10.44
CA ILE A 8 34.91 -4.50 -9.47
C ILE A 8 34.09 -5.59 -8.76
N GLY A 9 34.39 -6.87 -9.01
CA GLY A 9 33.78 -8.01 -8.31
C GLY A 9 32.30 -8.25 -8.65
N LEU A 10 31.84 -7.83 -9.83
CA LEU A 10 30.44 -7.96 -10.26
C LEU A 10 30.21 -9.08 -11.30
N GLY A 11 31.26 -9.80 -11.65
CA GLY A 11 31.22 -10.90 -12.61
C GLY A 11 32.61 -11.46 -12.86
N ASP A 12 32.70 -12.50 -13.69
CA ASP A 12 33.98 -13.08 -14.13
C ASP A 12 34.50 -12.48 -15.46
N GLY A 13 33.80 -11.46 -15.96
CA GLY A 13 34.08 -10.80 -17.23
C GLY A 13 33.30 -11.36 -18.42
N GLN A 14 32.61 -12.47 -18.26
CA GLN A 14 31.65 -13.01 -19.24
C GLN A 14 30.22 -12.98 -18.70
N GLU A 15 30.03 -13.35 -17.43
CA GLU A 15 28.73 -13.37 -16.77
C GLU A 15 28.71 -12.47 -15.53
N LEU A 16 27.53 -11.91 -15.24
CA LEU A 16 27.29 -11.15 -14.01
C LEU A 16 27.03 -12.11 -12.85
N ASN A 17 27.62 -11.83 -11.70
CA ASN A 17 27.17 -12.44 -10.46
C ASN A 17 25.85 -11.79 -10.00
N LEU A 18 25.30 -12.25 -8.88
CA LEU A 18 24.02 -11.75 -8.40
C LEU A 18 24.04 -10.23 -8.12
N ALA A 19 25.11 -9.71 -7.53
CA ALA A 19 25.23 -8.27 -7.28
C ALA A 19 25.26 -7.50 -8.61
N GLY A 20 26.05 -7.96 -9.59
CA GLY A 20 26.09 -7.36 -10.92
C GLY A 20 24.73 -7.38 -11.61
N LEU A 21 24.00 -8.48 -11.50
CA LEU A 21 22.64 -8.62 -12.03
C LEU A 21 21.68 -7.62 -11.37
N LEU A 22 21.69 -7.50 -10.06
CA LEU A 22 20.78 -6.63 -9.30
C LEU A 22 21.12 -5.14 -9.43
N LEU A 23 22.38 -4.80 -9.70
CA LEU A 23 22.81 -3.41 -9.86
C LEU A 23 22.65 -2.90 -11.30
N PHE A 24 22.92 -3.75 -12.29
CA PHE A 24 23.06 -3.32 -13.69
C PHE A 24 22.30 -4.19 -14.71
N GLY A 25 21.66 -5.27 -14.28
CA GLY A 25 20.93 -6.15 -15.17
C GLY A 25 19.70 -5.46 -15.78
N LYS A 26 19.50 -5.60 -17.09
CA LYS A 26 18.34 -5.00 -17.79
C LYS A 26 16.99 -5.57 -17.34
N ARG A 27 16.94 -6.86 -16.98
CA ARG A 27 15.73 -7.56 -16.50
C ARG A 27 16.11 -8.62 -15.46
N PRO A 28 16.53 -8.23 -14.23
CA PRO A 28 17.02 -9.16 -13.21
C PRO A 28 16.03 -10.29 -12.91
N GLN A 29 14.74 -9.98 -12.94
CA GLN A 29 13.65 -10.88 -12.60
C GLN A 29 13.46 -12.02 -13.62
N ARG A 30 14.06 -11.96 -14.81
CA ARG A 30 14.12 -13.13 -15.71
C ARG A 30 14.91 -14.30 -15.10
N TYR A 31 15.95 -13.99 -14.32
CA TYR A 31 16.81 -14.98 -13.67
C TYR A 31 16.44 -15.18 -12.20
N ARG A 32 15.86 -14.16 -11.57
CA ARG A 32 15.43 -14.17 -10.17
C ARG A 32 14.02 -13.56 -10.01
N PRO A 33 12.94 -14.28 -10.40
CA PRO A 33 11.59 -13.72 -10.43
C PRO A 33 11.10 -13.13 -9.11
N ALA A 34 11.52 -13.71 -7.99
CA ALA A 34 11.12 -13.25 -6.66
C ALA A 34 11.90 -12.03 -6.14
N PHE A 35 13.00 -11.61 -6.79
CA PHE A 35 13.90 -10.57 -6.26
C PHE A 35 13.39 -9.18 -6.66
N MET A 36 12.27 -8.83 -6.05
CA MET A 36 11.49 -7.63 -6.29
C MET A 36 10.78 -7.20 -5.01
N VAL A 37 10.13 -6.04 -5.04
CA VAL A 37 9.23 -5.58 -3.98
C VAL A 37 7.78 -5.76 -4.45
N LYS A 38 6.95 -6.42 -3.65
CA LYS A 38 5.50 -6.50 -3.86
C LYS A 38 4.83 -5.50 -2.93
N ALA A 39 4.24 -4.46 -3.50
CA ALA A 39 3.68 -3.34 -2.76
C ALA A 39 2.15 -3.33 -2.85
N VAL A 40 1.46 -3.18 -1.71
CA VAL A 40 -0.01 -3.11 -1.65
C VAL A 40 -0.43 -2.08 -0.60
N ALA A 41 -1.36 -1.20 -0.97
CA ALA A 41 -2.04 -0.30 -0.06
C ALA A 41 -3.48 -0.78 0.20
N PHE A 42 -3.89 -0.84 1.46
CA PHE A 42 -5.18 -1.33 1.91
C PHE A 42 -6.05 -0.16 2.42
N PRO A 43 -7.38 -0.21 2.23
CA PRO A 43 -8.29 0.82 2.73
C PRO A 43 -8.43 0.83 4.25
N GLY A 44 -7.97 -0.21 4.95
CA GLY A 44 -8.10 -0.36 6.39
C GLY A 44 -6.89 -1.01 7.03
N THR A 45 -7.11 -1.67 8.17
CA THR A 45 -6.06 -2.26 9.00
C THR A 45 -5.87 -3.76 8.80
N SER A 46 -6.80 -4.42 8.10
CA SER A 46 -6.87 -5.87 7.94
C SER A 46 -6.25 -6.34 6.63
N LEU A 47 -5.44 -7.40 6.72
CA LEU A 47 -4.92 -8.16 5.58
C LEU A 47 -5.99 -8.97 4.84
N ALA A 48 -7.10 -9.30 5.52
CA ALA A 48 -8.20 -10.07 4.93
C ALA A 48 -9.15 -9.20 4.07
N ASN A 49 -8.76 -7.96 3.79
CA ASN A 49 -9.57 -7.11 2.92
C ASN A 49 -9.53 -7.66 1.48
N HIS A 50 -10.69 -7.74 0.84
CA HIS A 50 -10.83 -8.22 -0.53
C HIS A 50 -10.51 -7.11 -1.56
N HIS A 51 -10.30 -5.88 -1.10
CA HIS A 51 -10.00 -4.72 -1.93
C HIS A 51 -8.70 -4.05 -1.50
N TYR A 52 -7.88 -3.66 -2.48
CA TYR A 52 -6.72 -2.79 -2.32
C TYR A 52 -7.02 -1.40 -2.88
N LEU A 53 -6.34 -0.37 -2.36
CA LEU A 53 -6.36 0.99 -2.92
C LEU A 53 -5.38 1.13 -4.08
N ASP A 54 -4.19 0.54 -3.93
CA ASP A 54 -3.11 0.55 -4.91
C ASP A 54 -2.28 -0.73 -4.76
N SER A 55 -1.69 -1.21 -5.85
CA SER A 55 -0.87 -2.41 -5.88
C SER A 55 0.16 -2.32 -7.00
N GLU A 56 1.41 -2.67 -6.70
CA GLU A 56 2.49 -2.63 -7.67
C GLU A 56 3.50 -3.76 -7.45
N ASP A 57 3.81 -4.45 -8.54
CA ASP A 57 4.95 -5.35 -8.64
C ASP A 57 6.18 -4.54 -9.08
N ILE A 58 7.07 -4.26 -8.13
CA ILE A 58 8.22 -3.37 -8.29
C ILE A 58 9.47 -4.20 -8.59
N ASP A 59 9.69 -4.44 -9.87
CA ASP A 59 10.84 -5.14 -10.44
C ASP A 59 11.95 -4.18 -10.92
N GLY A 60 12.98 -4.72 -11.57
CA GLY A 60 14.16 -3.98 -12.03
C GLY A 60 15.38 -4.15 -11.11
N THR A 61 16.35 -3.27 -11.31
CA THR A 61 17.56 -3.12 -10.50
C THR A 61 17.25 -2.59 -9.09
N LEU A 62 18.22 -2.66 -8.18
CA LEU A 62 18.08 -2.13 -6.81
C LEU A 62 17.71 -0.65 -6.78
N LEU A 63 18.28 0.15 -7.67
CA LEU A 63 17.97 1.58 -7.76
C LEU A 63 16.52 1.80 -8.21
N GLU A 64 16.07 1.09 -9.25
CA GLU A 64 14.69 1.17 -9.72
C GLU A 64 13.71 0.70 -8.65
N GLN A 65 14.03 -0.40 -7.95
CA GLN A 65 13.22 -0.91 -6.84
C GLN A 65 13.13 0.10 -5.70
N TYR A 66 14.24 0.75 -5.33
CA TYR A 66 14.25 1.81 -4.32
C TYR A 66 13.39 3.01 -4.75
N GLN A 67 13.62 3.56 -5.94
CA GLN A 67 12.91 4.75 -6.44
C GLN A 67 11.40 4.52 -6.55
N ARG A 68 11.01 3.38 -7.14
CA ARG A 68 9.59 3.03 -7.32
C ARG A 68 8.92 2.70 -5.99
N SER A 69 9.61 2.02 -5.06
CA SER A 69 9.06 1.75 -3.73
C SER A 69 8.86 3.03 -2.92
N LEU A 70 9.83 3.96 -2.97
CA LEU A 70 9.67 5.26 -2.32
C LEU A 70 8.52 6.06 -2.94
N ALA A 71 8.41 6.09 -4.27
CA ALA A 71 7.28 6.72 -4.96
C ALA A 71 5.93 6.08 -4.60
N PHE A 72 5.87 4.75 -4.50
CA PHE A 72 4.70 4.01 -4.03
C PHE A 72 4.28 4.43 -2.62
N ILE A 73 5.23 4.56 -1.70
CA ILE A 73 4.94 5.01 -0.34
C ILE A 73 4.44 6.44 -0.36
N LYS A 74 5.16 7.36 -1.00
CA LYS A 74 4.81 8.80 -1.02
C LYS A 74 3.43 9.09 -1.59
N ARG A 75 3.01 8.36 -2.64
CA ARG A 75 1.67 8.55 -3.23
C ARG A 75 0.53 7.94 -2.41
N ASN A 76 0.83 6.99 -1.52
CA ASN A 76 -0.15 6.30 -0.68
C ASN A 76 -0.17 6.79 0.78
N LEU A 77 0.67 7.78 1.12
CA LEU A 77 0.65 8.48 2.40
C LEU A 77 0.01 9.85 2.27
N HIS A 78 -0.59 10.32 3.36
CA HIS A 78 -1.15 11.67 3.39
C HIS A 78 -0.05 12.72 3.53
N HIS A 79 -0.35 13.90 3.01
CA HIS A 79 0.45 15.09 3.24
C HIS A 79 -0.26 15.96 4.29
N VAL A 80 0.41 16.26 5.39
CA VAL A 80 -0.05 17.09 6.49
C VAL A 80 0.66 18.44 6.47
N GLN A 81 -0.04 19.51 6.87
CA GLN A 81 0.56 20.84 6.91
C GLN A 81 1.68 20.94 7.96
N GLY A 82 1.53 20.27 9.10
CA GLY A 82 2.43 20.43 10.25
C GLY A 82 2.47 21.89 10.73
N ASP A 83 3.65 22.37 11.10
CA ASP A 83 3.88 23.76 11.53
C ASP A 83 4.10 24.74 10.36
N GLN A 84 3.86 24.30 9.12
CA GLN A 84 4.13 25.11 7.94
C GLN A 84 2.98 26.07 7.61
N SER A 85 3.30 27.10 6.82
CA SER A 85 2.29 28.05 6.33
C SER A 85 1.29 27.37 5.39
N PHE A 86 0.11 27.99 5.23
CA PHE A 86 -0.90 27.52 4.26
C PHE A 86 -0.36 27.44 2.82
N ASN A 87 0.64 28.25 2.49
CA ASN A 87 1.24 28.31 1.16
C ASN A 87 2.42 27.33 0.98
N SER A 88 2.66 26.45 1.96
CA SER A 88 3.72 25.44 1.90
C SER A 88 3.19 24.13 1.32
N LEU A 89 4.05 23.39 0.62
CA LEU A 89 3.76 22.01 0.25
C LEU A 89 3.67 21.16 1.52
N GLY A 90 2.59 20.40 1.69
CA GLY A 90 2.43 19.54 2.86
C GLY A 90 3.59 18.55 3.04
N LEU A 91 3.88 18.21 4.28
CA LEU A 91 4.86 17.19 4.68
C LEU A 91 4.21 15.82 4.69
N LEU A 92 4.98 14.75 4.47
CA LEU A 92 4.45 13.40 4.66
C LEU A 92 4.06 13.17 6.12
N GLU A 93 2.96 12.46 6.35
CA GLU A 93 2.50 12.09 7.70
C GLU A 93 3.48 11.16 8.47
N VAL A 94 4.42 10.55 7.75
CA VAL A 94 5.56 9.81 8.29
C VAL A 94 6.85 10.42 7.71
N PRO A 95 7.89 10.69 8.52
CA PRO A 95 9.14 11.27 8.04
C PRO A 95 9.76 10.47 6.89
N GLU A 96 10.03 11.15 5.76
CA GLU A 96 10.61 10.52 4.56
C GLU A 96 11.95 9.84 4.88
N GLN A 97 12.76 10.45 5.75
CA GLN A 97 14.06 9.89 6.15
C GLN A 97 13.91 8.53 6.83
N ALA A 98 12.93 8.34 7.72
CA ALA A 98 12.70 7.06 8.37
C ALA A 98 12.33 5.97 7.34
N ILE A 99 11.49 6.31 6.37
CA ILE A 99 11.11 5.41 5.27
C ILE A 99 12.32 5.03 4.43
N ILE A 100 13.17 6.01 4.06
CA ILE A 100 14.38 5.78 3.28
C ILE A 100 15.30 4.78 3.98
N GLU A 101 15.58 4.98 5.27
CA GLU A 101 16.46 4.09 6.03
C GLU A 101 15.93 2.65 6.08
N LEU A 102 14.63 2.48 6.33
CA LEU A 102 14.02 1.15 6.43
C LEU A 102 13.97 0.44 5.07
N LEU A 103 13.64 1.16 4.01
CA LEU A 103 13.58 0.61 2.66
C LEU A 103 14.96 0.19 2.16
N VAL A 104 15.98 1.04 2.35
CA VAL A 104 17.37 0.70 2.01
C VAL A 104 17.84 -0.50 2.82
N ASN A 105 17.56 -0.54 4.13
CA ASN A 105 17.91 -1.71 4.95
C ASN A 105 17.26 -2.99 4.42
N ALA A 106 15.98 -2.95 4.05
CA ALA A 106 15.28 -4.10 3.48
C ALA A 106 15.92 -4.59 2.18
N LEU A 107 16.31 -3.69 1.27
CA LEU A 107 16.95 -4.03 -0.01
C LEU A 107 18.39 -4.57 0.16
N ILE A 108 19.18 -3.98 1.05
CA ILE A 108 20.60 -4.34 1.26
C ILE A 108 20.76 -5.62 2.06
N HIS A 109 19.97 -5.78 3.13
CA HIS A 109 20.14 -6.87 4.08
C HIS A 109 19.22 -8.07 3.81
N ARG A 110 18.39 -8.00 2.76
CA ARG A 110 17.59 -9.14 2.28
C ARG A 110 18.44 -10.41 2.18
N ASP A 111 17.84 -11.53 2.58
CA ASP A 111 18.39 -12.84 2.32
C ASP A 111 18.22 -13.22 0.84
N TYR A 112 19.31 -13.06 0.08
CA TYR A 112 19.37 -13.39 -1.34
C TYR A 112 19.55 -14.89 -1.64
N PHE A 113 19.60 -15.75 -0.62
CA PHE A 113 19.50 -17.20 -0.80
C PHE A 113 18.04 -17.68 -0.83
N THR A 114 17.11 -16.87 -0.31
CA THR A 114 15.67 -17.19 -0.28
C THR A 114 14.94 -16.61 -1.50
N SER A 115 14.11 -17.43 -2.15
CA SER A 115 13.28 -17.01 -3.30
C SER A 115 11.92 -16.43 -2.86
N ALA A 116 11.95 -15.28 -2.17
CA ALA A 116 10.74 -14.56 -1.74
C ALA A 116 10.86 -13.04 -1.99
N SER A 117 9.76 -12.35 -2.30
CA SER A 117 9.80 -10.89 -2.49
C SER A 117 9.81 -10.14 -1.16
N ILE A 118 10.40 -8.95 -1.14
CA ILE A 118 10.12 -7.99 -0.07
C ILE A 118 8.65 -7.61 -0.19
N ARG A 119 7.93 -7.55 0.92
CA ARG A 119 6.53 -7.12 0.95
C ARG A 119 6.46 -5.74 1.58
N LEU A 120 5.88 -4.80 0.86
CA LEU A 120 5.59 -3.45 1.32
C LEU A 120 4.08 -3.31 1.46
N MET A 121 3.59 -3.17 2.68
CA MET A 121 2.15 -3.16 2.96
C MET A 121 1.78 -1.86 3.67
N ILE A 122 0.91 -1.07 3.05
CA ILE A 122 0.44 0.20 3.61
C ILE A 122 -1.00 0.01 4.07
N PHE A 123 -1.23 0.12 5.37
CA PHE A 123 -2.54 0.08 6.01
C PHE A 123 -2.92 1.47 6.48
N SER A 124 -4.19 1.72 6.75
CA SER A 124 -4.65 3.03 7.25
C SER A 124 -3.93 3.50 8.52
N ASN A 125 -3.41 2.58 9.36
CA ASN A 125 -2.77 2.89 10.62
C ASN A 125 -1.26 2.58 10.69
N ARG A 126 -0.67 1.97 9.65
CA ARG A 126 0.76 1.57 9.66
C ARG A 126 1.30 1.24 8.28
N ILE A 127 2.61 1.28 8.14
CA ILE A 127 3.38 0.73 7.02
C ILE A 127 4.13 -0.49 7.54
N GLU A 128 4.12 -1.61 6.82
CA GLU A 128 4.94 -2.78 7.10
C GLU A 128 5.91 -3.02 5.95
N ILE A 129 7.20 -3.09 6.25
CA ILE A 129 8.26 -3.51 5.33
C ILE A 129 8.78 -4.85 5.80
N ILE A 130 8.49 -5.90 5.05
CA ILE A 130 8.81 -7.29 5.40
C ILE A 130 9.86 -7.81 4.44
N SER A 131 11.08 -8.00 4.94
CA SER A 131 12.21 -8.50 4.17
C SER A 131 12.42 -10.01 4.41
N PRO A 132 12.68 -10.80 3.36
CA PRO A 132 13.15 -12.18 3.49
C PRO A 132 14.45 -12.26 4.29
N GLY A 133 14.54 -13.23 5.18
CA GLY A 133 15.65 -13.40 6.11
C GLY A 133 15.34 -12.82 7.50
N HIS A 134 15.50 -13.64 8.53
CA HIS A 134 15.58 -13.18 9.92
C HIS A 134 17.00 -12.64 10.21
N LEU A 135 17.19 -11.93 11.32
CA LEU A 135 18.50 -11.46 11.78
C LEU A 135 19.47 -12.64 11.95
N PRO A 136 20.76 -12.51 11.58
CA PRO A 136 21.77 -13.53 11.90
C PRO A 136 21.81 -13.81 13.40
N ASP A 137 22.18 -15.03 13.80
CA ASP A 137 22.27 -15.45 15.21
C ASP A 137 23.17 -14.54 16.07
N SER A 138 24.09 -13.81 15.44
CA SER A 138 24.97 -12.84 16.08
C SER A 138 24.32 -11.47 16.37
N LEU A 139 23.04 -11.27 16.00
CA LEU A 139 22.35 -9.98 16.11
C LEU A 139 20.97 -10.13 16.72
N SER A 140 20.69 -9.29 17.72
CA SER A 140 19.35 -9.08 18.27
C SER A 140 18.71 -7.79 17.73
N ILE A 141 17.41 -7.62 18.00
CA ILE A 141 16.71 -6.36 17.73
C ILE A 141 17.32 -5.20 18.53
N GLU A 142 17.82 -5.46 19.74
CA GLU A 142 18.46 -4.42 20.56
C GLU A 142 19.80 -3.99 19.96
N ASP A 143 20.56 -4.92 19.39
CA ASP A 143 21.85 -4.63 18.75
C ASP A 143 21.67 -3.70 17.54
N ILE A 144 20.71 -4.01 16.65
CA ILE A 144 20.45 -3.15 15.48
C ILE A 144 19.91 -1.77 15.87
N ARG A 145 19.15 -1.68 16.99
CA ARG A 145 18.71 -0.39 17.56
C ARG A 145 19.89 0.46 18.02
N ARG A 146 20.98 -0.17 18.49
CA ARG A 146 22.24 0.47 18.86
C ARG A 146 23.19 0.69 17.68
N GLY A 147 22.80 0.27 16.48
CA GLY A 147 23.57 0.43 15.25
C GLY A 147 24.63 -0.65 15.01
N VAL A 148 24.58 -1.76 15.74
CA VAL A 148 25.41 -2.93 15.43
C VAL A 148 24.96 -3.52 14.09
N THR A 149 25.91 -3.78 13.20
CA THR A 149 25.61 -4.23 11.84
C THR A 149 26.39 -5.48 11.48
N ASN A 150 25.75 -6.36 10.70
CA ASN A 150 26.39 -7.50 10.04
C ASN A 150 26.05 -7.44 8.54
N ARG A 151 27.09 -7.33 7.71
CA ARG A 151 26.95 -7.22 6.26
C ARG A 151 26.72 -8.60 5.63
N ARG A 152 25.46 -9.01 5.55
CA ARG A 152 25.05 -10.27 4.87
C ARG A 152 25.49 -10.33 3.41
N ASN A 153 25.44 -9.20 2.71
CA ASN A 153 25.70 -9.12 1.26
C ASN A 153 26.88 -8.15 0.97
N PRO A 154 28.13 -8.53 1.28
CA PRO A 154 29.27 -7.60 1.27
C PRO A 154 29.50 -6.93 -0.09
N THR A 155 29.49 -7.69 -1.19
CA THR A 155 29.66 -7.16 -2.56
C THR A 155 28.54 -6.17 -2.92
N LEU A 156 27.29 -6.49 -2.60
CA LEU A 156 26.17 -5.61 -2.88
C LEU A 156 26.26 -4.33 -2.04
N THR A 157 26.64 -4.46 -0.76
CA THR A 157 26.77 -3.36 0.19
C THR A 157 27.87 -2.37 -0.22
N GLU A 158 28.98 -2.86 -0.76
CA GLU A 158 30.09 -2.06 -1.26
C GLU A 158 29.64 -1.09 -2.35
N HIS A 159 28.95 -1.61 -3.37
CA HIS A 159 28.45 -0.82 -4.50
C HIS A 159 27.20 0.00 -4.18
N ALA A 160 26.37 -0.46 -3.25
CA ALA A 160 25.15 0.24 -2.84
C ALA A 160 25.39 1.67 -2.35
N THR A 161 26.56 1.95 -1.76
CA THR A 161 26.93 3.29 -1.28
C THR A 161 26.97 4.35 -2.38
N GLN A 162 27.12 3.93 -3.65
CA GLN A 162 27.21 4.83 -4.80
C GLN A 162 25.85 5.05 -5.48
N ILE A 163 24.89 4.15 -5.28
CA ILE A 163 23.62 4.15 -6.01
C ILE A 163 22.40 4.38 -5.13
N LEU A 164 22.50 4.08 -3.83
CA LEU A 164 21.43 4.25 -2.85
C LEU A 164 21.88 5.25 -1.79
N PRO A 165 20.94 5.92 -1.08
CA PRO A 165 21.27 6.78 0.06
C PRO A 165 21.69 5.92 1.27
N TYR A 166 22.86 5.30 1.16
CA TYR A 166 23.39 4.30 2.07
C TYR A 166 24.87 4.57 2.36
N ARG A 167 25.28 4.49 3.63
CA ARG A 167 26.69 4.70 4.04
C ARG A 167 27.36 3.49 4.70
N GLY A 168 26.60 2.46 5.08
CA GLY A 168 27.14 1.26 5.72
C GLY A 168 27.73 1.44 7.12
N LEU A 169 27.43 2.55 7.79
CA LEU A 169 27.94 2.87 9.14
C LEU A 169 27.09 2.27 10.28
N GLY A 170 26.10 1.42 9.97
CA GLY A 170 25.15 0.91 10.99
C GLY A 170 24.16 1.95 11.53
N SER A 171 24.22 3.19 11.07
CA SER A 171 23.42 4.31 11.61
C SER A 171 22.01 4.42 11.06
N GLY A 172 21.60 3.58 10.11
CA GLY A 172 20.29 3.73 9.46
C GLY A 172 19.10 3.45 10.38
N ILE A 173 19.13 2.33 11.11
CA ILE A 173 18.10 2.00 12.11
C ILE A 173 18.07 3.04 13.24
N PRO A 174 19.20 3.45 13.85
CA PRO A 174 19.22 4.54 14.82
C PRO A 174 18.62 5.85 14.29
N ARG A 175 18.93 6.26 13.04
CA ARG A 175 18.35 7.47 12.45
C ARG A 175 16.84 7.34 12.25
N ALA A 176 16.38 6.21 11.73
CA ALA A 176 14.94 5.97 11.57
C ALA A 176 14.19 6.09 12.89
N LEU A 177 14.75 5.54 13.98
CA LEU A 177 14.18 5.65 15.33
C LEU A 177 14.28 7.05 15.93
N GLY A 178 15.31 7.81 15.59
CA GLY A 178 15.43 9.21 15.99
C GLY A 178 14.34 10.08 15.36
N GLU A 179 14.00 9.81 14.10
CA GLU A 179 12.93 10.51 13.37
C GLU A 179 11.53 10.00 13.75
N TRP A 180 11.38 8.70 13.97
CA TRP A 180 10.10 8.06 14.30
C TRP A 180 10.28 6.99 15.39
N PRO A 181 10.21 7.36 16.68
CA PRO A 181 10.53 6.46 17.80
C PRO A 181 9.62 5.23 17.92
N ASP A 182 8.38 5.34 17.43
CA ASP A 182 7.36 4.29 17.55
C ASP A 182 7.53 3.13 16.55
N ILE A 183 8.60 3.14 15.73
CA ILE A 183 8.93 2.00 14.85
C ILE A 183 9.16 0.75 15.69
N ARG A 184 8.50 -0.34 15.27
CA ARG A 184 8.64 -1.67 15.86
C ARG A 184 9.32 -2.60 14.89
N PHE A 185 10.13 -3.50 15.43
CA PHE A 185 10.81 -4.53 14.65
C PHE A 185 10.38 -5.89 15.16
N GLU A 186 10.11 -6.80 14.23
CA GLU A 186 9.76 -8.18 14.51
C GLU A 186 10.76 -9.08 13.78
N ASN A 187 11.46 -9.92 14.53
CA ASN A 187 12.40 -10.90 14.00
C ASN A 187 11.76 -12.29 14.04
N GLU A 188 11.25 -12.77 12.92
CA GLU A 188 10.52 -14.04 12.83
C GLU A 188 11.42 -15.14 12.28
N VAL A 189 12.10 -15.86 13.17
CA VAL A 189 13.04 -16.93 12.81
C VAL A 189 12.35 -18.07 12.04
N THR A 190 11.23 -18.57 12.55
CA THR A 190 10.48 -19.68 11.92
C THR A 190 9.94 -19.31 10.53
N GLY A 191 9.49 -18.07 10.36
CA GLY A 191 9.02 -17.55 9.07
C GLY A 191 10.15 -17.09 8.13
N ASN A 192 11.40 -17.15 8.60
CA ASN A 192 12.58 -16.59 7.96
C ASN A 192 12.35 -15.17 7.41
N GLN A 193 11.85 -14.27 8.25
CA GLN A 193 11.56 -12.90 7.84
C GLN A 193 11.87 -11.88 8.94
N PHE A 194 12.18 -10.67 8.51
CA PHE A 194 12.34 -9.51 9.36
C PHE A 194 11.35 -8.43 8.94
N LYS A 195 10.62 -7.87 9.90
CA LYS A 195 9.56 -6.88 9.65
C LYS A 195 9.84 -5.60 10.41
N ALA A 196 9.78 -4.48 9.69
CA ALA A 196 9.69 -3.14 10.27
C ALA A 196 8.25 -2.64 10.16
N VAL A 197 7.66 -2.26 11.29
CA VAL A 197 6.31 -1.70 11.39
C VAL A 197 6.42 -0.24 11.77
N VAL A 198 5.96 0.64 10.89
CA VAL A 198 5.96 2.09 11.07
C VAL A 198 4.52 2.55 11.33
N PRO A 199 4.16 2.92 12.56
CA PRO A 199 2.82 3.42 12.84
C PRO A 199 2.56 4.70 12.04
N ARG A 200 1.35 4.82 11.48
CA ARG A 200 0.86 6.07 10.87
C ARG A 200 -0.02 6.78 11.89
N PRO A 201 0.06 8.11 11.99
CA PRO A 201 -0.89 8.86 12.80
C PRO A 201 -2.30 8.64 12.25
N VAL A 202 -3.22 8.16 13.10
CA VAL A 202 -4.62 8.01 12.70
C VAL A 202 -5.18 9.42 12.57
N THR A 203 -5.31 9.89 11.34
CA THR A 203 -5.98 11.15 11.08
C THR A 203 -7.49 10.87 11.15
N ASP A 204 -8.18 11.40 12.17
CA ASP A 204 -9.65 11.48 12.24
C ASP A 204 -10.20 12.48 11.18
N THR A 205 -9.59 12.50 9.99
CA THR A 205 -10.15 13.20 8.84
C THR A 205 -10.94 12.18 8.03
N PRO A 206 -12.23 12.43 7.75
CA PRO A 206 -12.92 11.65 6.73
C PRO A 206 -12.08 11.71 5.47
N GLN A 207 -11.62 10.55 5.00
CA GLN A 207 -10.84 10.45 3.78
C GLN A 207 -11.63 11.11 2.65
N VAL A 208 -11.24 12.33 2.27
CA VAL A 208 -11.48 12.82 0.92
C VAL A 208 -10.44 12.11 0.07
N THR A 209 -10.73 10.86 -0.25
CA THR A 209 -10.19 10.26 -1.48
C THR A 209 -10.50 11.23 -2.61
N PRO A 210 -9.65 11.38 -3.65
CA PRO A 210 -10.18 11.81 -4.93
C PRO A 210 -11.22 10.75 -5.30
N GLN A 211 -12.47 11.02 -4.93
CA GLN A 211 -13.59 10.23 -5.34
C GLN A 211 -13.53 10.29 -6.86
N VAL A 212 -13.12 9.17 -7.47
CA VAL A 212 -13.84 8.71 -8.65
C VAL A 212 -15.27 8.60 -8.16
N THR A 213 -16.01 9.69 -8.21
CA THR A 213 -17.45 9.66 -8.01
C THR A 213 -17.89 8.68 -9.08
N PRO A 214 -18.41 7.50 -8.70
CA PRO A 214 -18.98 6.61 -9.70
C PRO A 214 -19.99 7.49 -10.44
N GLN A 215 -19.93 7.58 -11.77
CA GLN A 215 -20.90 8.40 -12.50
C GLN A 215 -22.28 7.78 -12.26
N VAL A 216 -23.00 8.36 -11.29
CA VAL A 216 -24.35 7.94 -10.93
C VAL A 216 -25.24 8.34 -12.09
N THR A 217 -25.83 7.36 -12.75
CA THR A 217 -26.81 7.62 -13.81
C THR A 217 -28.03 8.32 -13.20
N PRO A 218 -28.80 9.11 -13.98
CA PRO A 218 -30.02 9.75 -13.49
C PRO A 218 -30.99 8.77 -12.81
N GLN A 219 -31.04 7.52 -13.28
CA GLN A 219 -31.88 6.46 -12.74
C GLN A 219 -31.43 6.00 -11.35
N VAL A 220 -30.12 5.86 -11.13
CA VAL A 220 -29.59 5.56 -9.79
C VAL A 220 -29.83 6.74 -8.86
N GLY A 221 -29.65 7.98 -9.33
CA GLY A 221 -29.95 9.19 -8.55
C GLY A 221 -31.41 9.26 -8.09
N MET A 222 -32.35 8.96 -8.99
CA MET A 222 -33.79 8.87 -8.64
C MET A 222 -34.05 7.80 -7.57
N LEU A 223 -33.38 6.64 -7.65
CA LEU A 223 -33.49 5.60 -6.63
C LEU A 223 -32.99 6.10 -5.28
N LEU A 224 -31.81 6.72 -5.22
CA LEU A 224 -31.20 7.18 -3.97
C LEU A 224 -32.10 8.19 -3.24
N ALA A 225 -32.74 9.09 -3.97
CA ALA A 225 -33.67 10.08 -3.42
C ALA A 225 -34.94 9.49 -2.78
N ARG A 226 -35.23 8.20 -3.00
CA ARG A 226 -36.42 7.52 -2.46
C ARG A 226 -36.10 6.52 -1.35
N VAL A 227 -34.83 6.29 -1.03
CA VAL A 227 -34.41 5.33 0.02
C VAL A 227 -34.21 6.08 1.34
N GLU A 228 -35.21 6.05 2.22
CA GLU A 228 -35.17 6.79 3.50
C GLU A 228 -34.57 5.97 4.65
N SER A 229 -34.68 4.63 4.60
CA SER A 229 -34.17 3.70 5.62
C SER A 229 -33.95 2.30 5.02
N GLU A 230 -34.23 1.22 5.76
CA GLU A 230 -34.17 -0.14 5.24
C GLU A 230 -35.47 -0.51 4.53
N MET A 231 -35.48 -0.38 3.20
CA MET A 231 -36.64 -0.64 2.38
C MET A 231 -36.56 -2.00 1.70
N THR A 232 -37.71 -2.65 1.50
CA THR A 232 -37.76 -3.85 0.67
C THR A 232 -37.62 -3.46 -0.80
N ARG A 233 -37.21 -4.41 -1.64
CA ARG A 233 -37.18 -4.23 -3.10
C ARG A 233 -38.50 -3.63 -3.64
N GLN A 234 -39.63 -4.13 -3.14
CA GLN A 234 -40.95 -3.71 -3.58
C GLN A 234 -41.25 -2.27 -3.15
N ALA A 235 -40.96 -1.92 -1.90
CA ALA A 235 -41.16 -0.55 -1.40
C ALA A 235 -40.36 0.50 -2.19
N ILE A 236 -39.12 0.19 -2.59
CA ILE A 236 -38.30 1.09 -3.42
C ILE A 236 -38.90 1.23 -4.82
N GLN A 237 -39.33 0.12 -5.41
CA GLN A 237 -39.98 0.12 -6.73
C GLN A 237 -41.28 0.94 -6.71
N ASP A 238 -42.11 0.78 -5.68
CA ASP A 238 -43.37 1.50 -5.49
C ASP A 238 -43.12 3.00 -5.27
N ALA A 239 -42.10 3.36 -4.49
CA ALA A 239 -41.71 4.75 -4.25
C ALA A 239 -41.21 5.47 -5.51
N LEU A 240 -40.69 4.72 -6.49
CA LEU A 240 -40.32 5.21 -7.83
C LEU A 240 -41.49 5.20 -8.83
N GLY A 241 -42.65 4.64 -8.47
CA GLY A 241 -43.81 4.53 -9.35
C GLY A 241 -43.61 3.59 -10.55
N LEU A 242 -42.72 2.61 -10.44
CA LEU A 242 -42.37 1.71 -11.55
C LEU A 242 -43.19 0.42 -11.52
N ALA A 243 -43.94 0.14 -12.59
CA ALA A 243 -44.70 -1.11 -12.71
C ALA A 243 -43.82 -2.32 -13.10
N ASP A 244 -42.83 -2.11 -13.97
CA ASP A 244 -41.98 -3.17 -14.50
C ASP A 244 -40.85 -3.55 -13.53
N ARG A 245 -40.94 -4.77 -12.99
CA ARG A 245 -39.97 -5.35 -12.07
C ARG A 245 -38.60 -5.62 -12.71
N GLU A 246 -38.56 -6.05 -13.96
CA GLU A 246 -37.31 -6.37 -14.64
C GLU A 246 -36.55 -5.10 -14.99
N HIS A 247 -37.26 -4.10 -15.50
CA HIS A 247 -36.71 -2.78 -15.75
C HIS A 247 -36.19 -2.12 -14.47
N PHE A 248 -36.95 -2.16 -13.37
CA PHE A 248 -36.50 -1.65 -12.07
C PHE A 248 -35.19 -2.34 -11.64
N ARG A 249 -35.11 -3.66 -11.74
CA ARG A 249 -33.92 -4.40 -11.33
C ARG A 249 -32.70 -4.03 -12.18
N LYS A 250 -32.84 -4.02 -13.51
CA LYS A 250 -31.71 -3.82 -14.45
C LYS A 250 -31.23 -2.38 -14.52
N THR A 251 -32.15 -1.42 -14.46
CA THR A 251 -31.83 -0.01 -14.72
C THR A 251 -31.57 0.79 -13.44
N TYR A 252 -32.09 0.34 -12.30
CA TYR A 252 -32.00 1.08 -11.03
C TYR A 252 -31.24 0.29 -9.97
N LEU A 253 -31.76 -0.88 -9.58
CA LEU A 253 -31.30 -1.57 -8.39
C LEU A 253 -29.91 -2.21 -8.56
N ALA A 254 -29.68 -2.95 -9.65
CA ALA A 254 -28.39 -3.61 -9.89
C ALA A 254 -27.25 -2.60 -10.09
N PRO A 255 -27.40 -1.54 -10.92
CA PRO A 255 -26.38 -0.50 -11.02
C PRO A 255 -26.10 0.20 -9.68
N ALA A 256 -27.13 0.47 -8.86
CA ALA A 256 -26.93 1.09 -7.55
C ALA A 256 -26.12 0.20 -6.58
N LEU A 257 -26.32 -1.12 -6.64
CA LEU A 257 -25.53 -2.11 -5.87
C LEU A 257 -24.10 -2.22 -6.40
N GLU A 258 -23.91 -2.26 -7.72
CA GLU A 258 -22.60 -2.32 -8.37
C GLU A 258 -21.74 -1.08 -8.07
N LEU A 259 -22.37 0.10 -8.04
CA LEU A 259 -21.72 1.37 -7.67
C LEU A 259 -21.50 1.51 -6.15
N GLY A 260 -22.01 0.57 -5.34
CA GLY A 260 -21.85 0.58 -3.89
C GLY A 260 -22.55 1.74 -3.18
N VAL A 261 -23.50 2.41 -3.84
CA VAL A 261 -24.28 3.52 -3.24
C VAL A 261 -25.45 3.01 -2.38
N ILE A 262 -25.85 1.76 -2.57
CA ILE A 262 -26.76 1.02 -1.69
C ILE A 262 -26.18 -0.37 -1.37
N GLU A 263 -26.61 -0.96 -0.26
CA GLU A 263 -26.21 -2.31 0.15
C GLU A 263 -27.41 -3.18 0.57
N MET A 264 -27.22 -4.50 0.52
CA MET A 264 -28.18 -5.48 1.05
C MET A 264 -27.99 -5.65 2.56
N THR A 265 -29.07 -5.77 3.32
CA THR A 265 -28.98 -6.03 4.77
C THR A 265 -28.60 -7.47 5.10
N GLN A 266 -28.83 -8.41 4.18
CA GLN A 266 -28.43 -9.81 4.29
C GLN A 266 -27.63 -10.26 3.06
N PRO A 267 -26.33 -9.88 2.95
CA PRO A 267 -25.51 -10.19 1.77
C PRO A 267 -25.30 -11.70 1.58
N ASP A 268 -25.18 -12.47 2.66
CA ASP A 268 -24.99 -13.94 2.60
C ASP A 268 -26.23 -14.71 2.13
N LYS A 269 -27.40 -14.05 2.12
CA LYS A 269 -28.69 -14.62 1.71
C LYS A 269 -29.40 -13.65 0.76
N PRO A 270 -28.88 -13.43 -0.46
CA PRO A 270 -29.37 -12.40 -1.37
C PRO A 270 -30.84 -12.59 -1.76
N ASN A 271 -31.32 -13.84 -1.79
CA ASN A 271 -32.70 -14.22 -2.13
C ASN A 271 -33.63 -14.35 -0.89
N SER A 272 -33.21 -13.85 0.28
CA SER A 272 -34.03 -13.89 1.49
C SER A 272 -35.36 -13.16 1.31
N ARG A 273 -36.46 -13.73 1.81
CA ARG A 273 -37.78 -13.07 1.81
C ARG A 273 -37.81 -11.81 2.67
N SER A 274 -36.90 -11.71 3.65
CA SER A 274 -36.73 -10.54 4.51
C SER A 274 -35.62 -9.60 4.04
N GLN A 275 -35.11 -9.76 2.80
CA GLN A 275 -34.07 -8.89 2.25
C GLN A 275 -34.54 -7.44 2.19
N ARG A 276 -33.67 -6.54 2.65
CA ARG A 276 -33.86 -5.09 2.57
C ARG A 276 -32.61 -4.43 2.00
N TYR A 277 -32.78 -3.20 1.55
CA TYR A 277 -31.74 -2.37 0.97
C TYR A 277 -31.68 -1.04 1.70
N ARG A 278 -30.48 -0.50 1.87
CA ARG A 278 -30.25 0.79 2.54
C ARG A 278 -29.10 1.55 1.88
N LEU A 279 -29.08 2.87 2.07
CA LEU A 279 -27.99 3.72 1.60
C LEU A 279 -26.68 3.39 2.34
N THR A 280 -25.58 3.33 1.59
CA THR A 280 -24.22 3.30 2.16
C THR A 280 -23.76 4.71 2.53
N ALA A 281 -22.56 4.84 3.13
CA ALA A 281 -21.94 6.14 3.33
C ALA A 281 -21.75 6.91 2.01
N ILE A 282 -21.38 6.20 0.93
CA ILE A 282 -21.19 6.78 -0.41
C ILE A 282 -22.52 7.28 -0.98
N GLY A 283 -23.60 6.50 -0.86
CA GLY A 283 -24.93 6.90 -1.34
C GLY A 283 -25.49 8.13 -0.61
N ARG A 284 -25.28 8.22 0.72
CA ARG A 284 -25.68 9.40 1.50
C ARG A 284 -24.91 10.65 1.09
N GLN A 285 -23.59 10.53 0.94
CA GLN A 285 -22.74 11.65 0.53
C GLN A 285 -23.08 12.16 -0.88
N TRP A 286 -23.38 11.25 -1.82
CA TRP A 286 -23.86 11.63 -3.16
C TRP A 286 -25.19 12.37 -3.08
N LEU A 287 -26.13 11.87 -2.27
CA LEU A 287 -27.43 12.50 -2.10
C LEU A 287 -27.28 13.92 -1.52
N GLU A 288 -26.47 14.11 -0.48
CA GLU A 288 -26.21 15.43 0.10
C GLU A 288 -25.59 16.41 -0.91
N ALA A 289 -24.65 15.95 -1.73
CA ALA A 289 -24.01 16.77 -2.77
C ALA A 289 -24.96 17.17 -3.92
N ASN A 290 -25.98 16.35 -4.21
CA ASN A 290 -26.87 16.52 -5.36
C ASN A 290 -28.29 16.99 -5.00
N SER A 291 -28.64 17.07 -3.71
CA SER A 291 -29.96 17.53 -3.23
C SER A 291 -30.03 19.04 -2.95
N GLY A 292 -28.90 19.76 -2.97
CA GLY A 292 -28.83 21.20 -2.69
C GLY A 292 -29.34 22.15 -3.78
N GLY A 293 -30.11 21.66 -4.76
CA GLY A 293 -30.55 22.42 -5.94
C GLY A 293 -32.06 22.63 -6.07
N SER A 294 -32.86 22.40 -5.03
CA SER A 294 -34.32 22.56 -5.11
C SER A 294 -34.93 23.06 -3.80
N SER A 295 -34.58 24.29 -3.43
CA SER A 295 -35.33 25.11 -2.48
C SER A 295 -35.21 26.58 -2.92
N ASP A 296 -36.08 26.99 -3.83
CA ASP A 296 -36.59 28.36 -3.98
C ASP A 296 -38.12 28.25 -4.13
#